data_AF-R1CMD9-F1
#
_entry.id   AF-R1CMD9-F1
#
_cell.length_a   1.000
_cell.length_b   1.000
_cell.length_c   1.000
_cell.angle_alpha   90.00
_cell.angle_beta   90.00
_cell.angle_gamma   90.00
#
_symmetry.space_group_name_H-M   'P 1'
#
loop_
_entity.id
_entity.type
_entity.pdbx_description
1 polymer ?
#
loop_
_entity_poly.entity_id
_entity_poly.type
_entity_poly.pdbx_seq_one_letter_code
_entity_poly.pdbx_strand_id
1 'polypeptide(L)'
;MTYRIGAHSTSDDDSAYRNPHAPEQGWDSERAYWEARSPIIRFGRYLQSLGWWSPQMEEDLRKATRKQVIKSLNDASAAPKPNNAYLFSDVYDEPSWLQRDQEAALNAHLDKYPEHYPAVVR
;
A
#
# COMPACT_ATOMS: atom_id res chain seq x y z
N MET A 1 -8.29 20.92 -6.87
CA MET A 1 -6.84 20.71 -7.09
C MET A 1 -6.26 20.00 -5.88
N THR A 2 -5.38 19.02 -6.09
CA THR A 2 -4.67 18.26 -5.04
C THR A 2 -3.19 18.13 -5.39
N TYR A 3 -2.37 17.62 -4.47
CA TYR A 3 -0.93 17.44 -4.66
C TYR A 3 -0.44 16.13 -4.04
N ARG A 4 0.33 15.35 -4.81
CA ARG A 4 0.98 14.13 -4.33
C ARG A 4 2.24 14.50 -3.56
N ILE A 5 2.17 14.50 -2.23
CA ILE A 5 3.33 14.86 -1.40
C ILE A 5 4.49 13.91 -1.70
N GLY A 6 4.32 12.59 -1.52
CA GLY A 6 5.36 11.59 -1.81
C GLY A 6 5.74 11.44 -3.29
N ALA A 7 6.74 10.58 -3.53
CA ALA A 7 7.11 10.12 -4.87
C ALA A 7 5.97 9.34 -5.54
N HIS A 8 6.14 9.01 -6.82
CA HIS A 8 5.11 8.30 -7.58
C HIS A 8 4.85 6.90 -7.03
N SER A 9 5.92 6.21 -6.66
CA SER A 9 5.90 4.86 -6.11
C SER A 9 7.18 4.62 -5.32
N THR A 10 7.34 3.43 -4.74
CA THR A 10 8.60 2.99 -4.11
C THR A 10 9.74 2.79 -5.11
N SER A 11 9.44 2.76 -6.42
CA SER A 11 10.40 2.59 -7.51
C SER A 11 10.74 3.92 -8.21
N ASP A 12 10.31 5.05 -7.65
CA ASP A 12 10.46 6.37 -8.25
C ASP A 12 11.29 7.30 -7.36
N ASP A 13 12.13 8.12 -7.99
CA ASP A 13 12.82 9.25 -7.37
C ASP A 13 12.27 10.55 -7.96
N ASP A 14 11.38 11.19 -7.21
CA ASP A 14 10.73 12.42 -7.67
C ASP A 14 11.66 13.63 -7.70
N SER A 15 12.82 13.58 -7.03
CA SER A 15 13.79 14.67 -7.05
C SER A 15 14.41 14.88 -8.44
N ALA A 16 14.37 13.87 -9.30
CA ALA A 16 14.90 13.95 -10.67
C ALA A 16 14.07 14.87 -11.59
N TYR A 17 12.80 15.14 -11.26
CA TYR A 17 11.89 15.89 -12.14
C TYR A 17 10.98 16.89 -11.42
N ARG A 18 10.96 16.89 -10.08
CA ARG A 18 10.20 17.87 -9.29
C ARG A 18 10.99 19.17 -9.14
N ASN A 19 10.28 20.31 -9.12
CA ASN A 19 10.92 21.59 -8.87
C ASN A 19 11.36 21.66 -7.38
N PRO A 20 12.65 21.87 -7.09
CA PRO A 20 13.10 22.01 -5.71
C PRO A 20 12.58 23.31 -5.08
N HIS A 21 12.23 24.32 -5.87
CA HIS A 21 11.81 25.64 -5.38
C HIS A 21 10.30 25.75 -5.17
N ALA A 22 9.92 26.52 -4.16
CA ALA A 22 8.52 26.77 -3.89
C ALA A 22 7.85 27.63 -4.98
N PRO A 23 6.54 27.43 -5.24
CA PRO A 23 5.76 28.27 -6.13
C PRO A 23 5.61 29.73 -5.66
N GLU A 24 5.76 29.97 -4.35
CA GLU A 24 5.60 31.26 -3.70
C GLU A 24 6.73 31.50 -2.69
N GLN A 25 7.05 32.77 -2.42
CA GLN A 25 8.04 33.16 -1.40
C GLN A 25 7.61 32.70 0.00
N GLY A 26 8.59 32.49 0.89
CA GLY A 26 8.36 32.09 2.29
C GLY A 26 8.28 30.58 2.53
N TRP A 27 8.65 29.77 1.53
CA TRP A 27 8.68 28.31 1.64
C TRP A 27 10.01 27.76 1.11
N ASP A 28 10.55 26.76 1.80
CA ASP A 28 11.85 26.18 1.47
C ASP A 28 11.82 25.33 0.18
N SER A 29 10.66 24.76 -0.16
CA SER A 29 10.50 23.91 -1.34
C SER A 29 9.04 23.82 -1.81
N GLU A 30 8.83 23.31 -3.03
CA GLU A 30 7.51 22.97 -3.54
C GLU A 30 6.78 22.00 -2.60
N ARG A 31 7.50 21.01 -2.06
CA ARG A 31 6.95 20.03 -1.11
C ARG A 31 6.45 20.71 0.17
N ALA A 32 7.29 21.55 0.79
CA ALA A 32 6.92 22.27 2.02
C ALA A 32 5.68 23.17 1.80
N TYR A 33 5.62 23.85 0.66
CA TYR A 33 4.47 24.69 0.26
C TYR A 33 3.15 23.88 0.26
N TRP A 34 3.17 22.67 -0.28
CA TRP A 34 1.96 21.83 -0.36
C TRP A 34 1.67 21.06 0.93
N GLU A 35 2.69 20.67 1.71
CA GLU A 35 2.51 20.02 3.02
C GLU A 35 1.75 20.92 4.00
N ALA A 36 2.05 22.21 4.02
CA ALA A 36 1.32 23.18 4.83
C ALA A 36 -0.16 23.36 4.44
N ARG A 37 -0.53 22.92 3.23
CA ARG A 37 -1.91 22.93 2.71
C ARG A 37 -2.63 21.60 2.90
N SER A 38 -2.06 20.70 3.72
CA SER A 38 -2.63 19.40 4.04
C SER A 38 -4.12 19.48 4.42
N PRO A 39 -5.00 18.70 3.75
CA PRO A 39 -6.43 18.69 4.07
C PRO A 39 -6.70 18.19 5.49
N ILE A 40 -5.86 17.28 6.00
CA ILE A 40 -5.98 16.73 7.36
C ILE A 40 -5.75 17.84 8.39
N ILE A 41 -4.65 18.61 8.24
CA ILE A 41 -4.33 19.71 9.16
C ILE A 41 -5.39 20.81 9.07
N ARG A 42 -5.80 21.19 7.85
CA ARG A 42 -6.81 22.23 7.63
C ARG A 42 -8.14 21.86 8.26
N PHE A 43 -8.62 20.64 8.05
CA PHE A 43 -9.87 20.18 8.62
C PHE A 43 -9.79 20.01 10.14
N GLY A 44 -8.67 19.48 10.66
CA GLY A 44 -8.44 19.39 12.10
C GLY A 44 -8.50 20.74 12.80
N ARG A 45 -7.87 21.78 12.23
CA ARG A 45 -7.96 23.17 12.75
C ARG A 45 -9.39 23.71 12.72
N TYR A 46 -10.13 23.43 11.64
CA TYR A 46 -11.54 23.82 11.55
C TYR A 46 -12.38 23.17 12.66
N LEU A 47 -12.24 21.87 12.87
CA LEU A 47 -12.96 21.17 13.95
C LEU A 47 -12.55 21.67 15.35
N GLN A 48 -11.27 21.99 15.56
CA GLN A 48 -10.79 22.59 16.81
C GLN A 48 -11.42 23.96 17.05
N SER A 49 -11.56 24.79 16.01
CA SER A 49 -12.21 26.10 16.11
C SER A 49 -13.69 26.02 16.50
N LEU A 50 -14.34 24.87 16.22
CA LEU A 50 -15.71 24.56 16.63
C LEU A 50 -15.80 23.87 17.99
N GLY A 51 -14.67 23.55 18.63
CA GLY A 51 -14.61 22.76 19.87
C GLY A 51 -14.96 21.27 19.69
N TRP A 52 -15.02 20.77 18.45
CA TRP A 52 -15.39 19.37 18.14
C TRP A 52 -14.18 18.43 18.11
N TRP A 53 -12.97 18.98 18.16
CA TRP A 53 -11.73 18.23 18.14
C TRP A 53 -10.75 18.80 19.16
N SER A 54 -10.00 17.92 19.83
CA SER A 54 -8.97 18.31 20.80
C SER A 54 -7.64 17.61 20.51
N PRO A 55 -6.51 18.15 21.01
CA PRO A 55 -5.21 17.47 20.89
C PRO A 55 -5.21 16.05 21.48
N GLN A 56 -5.96 15.83 22.57
CA GLN A 56 -6.09 14.50 23.18
C GLN A 56 -6.82 13.52 22.25
N MET A 57 -7.91 13.96 21.61
CA MET A 57 -8.64 13.14 20.63
C MET A 57 -7.77 12.77 19.43
N GLU A 58 -6.96 13.71 18.93
CA GLU A 58 -5.97 13.46 17.87
C GLU A 58 -4.96 12.39 18.28
N GLU A 59 -4.40 12.51 19.48
CA GLU A 59 -3.42 11.55 19.99
C GLU A 59 -4.03 10.16 20.16
N ASP A 60 -5.22 10.08 20.75
CA ASP A 60 -5.94 8.82 20.98
C ASP A 60 -6.31 8.15 19.65
N LEU A 61 -6.81 8.91 18.67
CA LEU A 61 -7.10 8.41 17.33
C LEU A 61 -5.82 7.89 16.65
N ARG A 62 -4.71 8.60 16.73
CA ARG A 62 -3.42 8.17 16.15
C ARG A 62 -2.94 6.87 16.78
N LYS A 63 -2.99 6.75 18.11
CA LYS A 63 -2.59 5.53 18.83
C LYS A 63 -3.47 4.35 18.44
N ALA A 64 -4.79 4.53 18.44
CA ALA A 64 -5.75 3.51 18.07
C ALA A 64 -5.57 3.05 16.61
N THR A 65 -5.44 4.01 15.69
CA THR A 65 -5.24 3.73 14.25
C THR A 65 -3.93 3.00 14.01
N ARG A 66 -2.83 3.44 14.64
CA ARG A 66 -1.54 2.75 14.53
C ARG A 66 -1.63 1.30 15.00
N LYS A 67 -2.29 1.06 16.13
CA LYS A 67 -2.51 -0.29 16.65
C LYS A 67 -3.30 -1.15 15.66
N GLN A 68 -4.36 -0.61 15.06
CA GLN A 68 -5.16 -1.31 14.05
C GLN A 68 -4.33 -1.65 12.80
N VAL A 69 -3.58 -0.69 12.26
CA VAL A 69 -2.74 -0.91 11.07
C VAL A 69 -1.68 -1.98 11.32
N ILE A 70 -0.98 -1.93 12.46
CA ILE A 70 0.03 -2.95 12.81
C ILE A 70 -0.63 -4.32 12.95
N LYS A 71 -1.80 -4.39 13.59
CA LYS A 71 -2.53 -5.66 13.72
C LYS A 71 -2.86 -6.22 12.33
N SER A 72 -3.45 -5.42 11.45
CA SER A 72 -3.81 -5.86 10.10
C SER A 72 -2.59 -6.28 9.28
N LEU A 73 -1.46 -5.57 9.42
CA LEU A 73 -0.21 -5.95 8.77
C LEU A 73 0.31 -7.30 9.27
N ASN A 74 0.26 -7.54 10.59
CA ASN A 74 0.68 -8.80 11.17
C ASN A 74 -0.25 -9.94 10.76
N ASP A 75 -1.57 -9.73 10.79
CA ASP A 75 -2.56 -10.72 10.33
C ASP A 75 -2.31 -11.08 8.86
N ALA A 76 -2.10 -10.08 7.99
CA ALA A 76 -1.83 -10.28 6.57
C ALA A 76 -0.48 -10.96 6.30
N SER A 77 0.54 -10.67 7.12
CA SER A 77 1.88 -11.27 6.99
C SER A 77 1.94 -12.70 7.52
N ALA A 78 1.07 -13.04 8.47
CA ALA A 78 0.91 -14.40 9.00
C ALA A 78 0.05 -15.29 8.10
N ALA A 79 -0.76 -14.70 7.21
CA ALA A 79 -1.55 -15.46 6.26
C ALA A 79 -0.63 -16.29 5.34
N PRO A 80 -0.95 -17.58 5.10
CA PRO A 80 -0.18 -18.39 4.17
C PRO A 80 -0.22 -17.79 2.78
N LYS A 81 0.81 -18.07 1.98
CA LYS A 81 0.79 -17.73 0.56
C LYS A 81 -0.39 -18.43 -0.13
N PRO A 82 -0.95 -17.84 -1.20
CA PRO A 82 -2.02 -18.49 -1.95
C PRO A 82 -1.55 -19.83 -2.53
N ASN A 83 -2.50 -20.74 -2.72
CA ASN A 83 -2.25 -22.02 -3.39
C ASN A 83 -1.74 -21.78 -4.83
N ASN A 84 -0.78 -22.57 -5.30
CA ASN A 84 -0.23 -22.45 -6.64
C ASN A 84 -1.27 -22.65 -7.77
N ALA A 85 -2.35 -23.39 -7.51
CA ALA A 85 -3.46 -23.56 -8.45
C ALA A 85 -4.10 -22.23 -8.86
N TYR A 86 -4.07 -21.20 -7.99
CA TYR A 86 -4.60 -19.87 -8.30
C TYR A 86 -3.78 -19.10 -9.35
N LEU A 87 -2.63 -19.63 -9.78
CA LEU A 87 -1.95 -19.12 -10.97
C LEU A 87 -2.78 -19.34 -12.24
N PHE A 88 -3.64 -20.37 -12.27
CA PHE A 88 -4.38 -20.80 -13.45
C PHE A 88 -5.87 -20.46 -13.41
N SER A 89 -6.43 -20.19 -12.22
CA SER A 89 -7.83 -19.76 -12.06
C SER A 89 -8.02 -18.29 -12.45
N ASP A 90 -9.28 -17.87 -12.63
CA ASP A 90 -9.70 -16.48 -12.86
C ASP A 90 -9.16 -15.78 -14.13
N VAL A 91 -8.45 -16.51 -15.00
CA VAL A 91 -8.04 -16.03 -16.33
C VAL A 91 -9.24 -15.99 -17.30
N TYR A 92 -10.10 -17.00 -17.22
CA TYR A 92 -11.39 -17.11 -17.91
C TYR A 92 -12.44 -17.59 -16.90
N ASP A 93 -13.71 -17.48 -17.24
CA ASP A 93 -14.83 -17.98 -16.40
C ASP A 93 -14.68 -19.48 -16.10
N GLU A 94 -14.27 -20.26 -17.10
CA GLU A 94 -13.93 -21.67 -16.96
C GLU A 94 -12.51 -21.91 -17.50
N PRO A 95 -11.68 -22.71 -16.81
CA PRO A 95 -10.34 -23.00 -17.30
C PRO A 95 -10.41 -23.72 -18.63
N SER A 96 -9.60 -23.28 -19.59
CA SER A 96 -9.40 -23.98 -20.84
C SER A 96 -8.71 -25.33 -20.60
N TRP A 97 -8.80 -26.24 -21.57
CA TRP A 97 -8.07 -27.51 -21.51
C TRP A 97 -6.55 -27.28 -21.39
N LEU A 98 -6.01 -26.23 -22.02
CA LEU A 98 -4.60 -25.88 -21.98
C LEU A 98 -4.16 -25.42 -20.58
N GLN A 99 -4.99 -24.65 -19.88
CA GLN A 99 -4.71 -24.27 -18.49
C GLN A 99 -4.67 -25.49 -17.57
N ARG A 100 -5.60 -26.44 -17.74
CA ARG A 100 -5.59 -27.69 -16.96
C ARG A 100 -4.33 -28.51 -17.21
N ASP A 101 -3.88 -28.57 -18.46
CA ASP A 101 -2.64 -29.27 -18.84
C ASP A 101 -1.40 -28.59 -18.24
N GLN A 102 -1.33 -27.26 -18.29
CA GLN A 102 -0.23 -26.49 -17.68
C GLN A 102 -0.19 -26.60 -16.16
N GLU A 103 -1.36 -26.60 -15.50
CA GLU A 103 -1.48 -26.81 -14.06
C GLU A 103 -0.98 -28.21 -13.66
N ALA A 104 -1.41 -29.25 -14.39
CA ALA A 104 -0.95 -30.62 -14.17
C ALA A 104 0.57 -30.75 -14.36
N ALA A 105 1.12 -30.11 -15.40
CA ALA A 105 2.57 -30.09 -15.66
C ALA A 105 3.35 -29.38 -14.52
N LEU A 106 2.84 -28.26 -13.99
CA LEU A 106 3.45 -27.59 -12.84
C LEU A 106 3.43 -28.49 -11.60
N ASN A 107 2.30 -29.13 -11.31
CA ASN A 107 2.17 -30.01 -10.15
C ASN A 107 3.15 -31.19 -10.24
N ALA A 108 3.27 -31.83 -11.41
CA ALA A 108 4.25 -32.88 -11.64
C ALA A 108 5.71 -32.39 -11.48
N HIS A 109 6.02 -31.16 -11.90
CA HIS A 109 7.33 -30.55 -11.70
C HIS A 109 7.63 -30.32 -10.22
N LEU A 110 6.66 -29.78 -9.47
CA LEU A 110 6.81 -29.56 -8.04
C LEU A 110 6.97 -30.89 -7.29
N ASP A 111 6.26 -31.95 -7.66
CA ASP A 111 6.44 -33.30 -7.11
C ASP A 111 7.84 -33.86 -7.36
N LYS A 112 8.41 -33.58 -8.53
CA LYS A 112 9.74 -34.05 -8.91
C LYS A 112 10.88 -33.29 -8.24
N TYR A 113 10.68 -32.00 -7.93
CA TYR A 113 11.71 -31.10 -7.40
C TYR A 113 11.28 -30.31 -6.16
N PRO A 114 10.72 -30.96 -5.11
CA PRO A 114 10.16 -30.26 -3.95
C PRO A 114 11.19 -29.41 -3.19
N GLU A 115 12.47 -29.82 -3.18
CA GLU A 115 13.57 -29.16 -2.48
C GLU A 115 13.89 -27.76 -3.01
N HIS A 116 13.54 -27.48 -4.28
CA HIS A 116 13.77 -26.19 -4.91
C HIS A 116 12.62 -25.20 -4.68
N TYR A 117 11.49 -25.66 -4.15
CA TYR A 117 10.27 -24.85 -3.96
C TYR A 117 9.68 -24.99 -2.54
N PRO A 118 10.47 -24.79 -1.47
CA PRO A 118 10.02 -25.03 -0.09
C PRO A 118 8.92 -24.05 0.38
N ALA A 119 8.71 -22.95 -0.33
CA ALA A 119 7.73 -21.91 0.00
C ALA A 119 6.43 -22.00 -0.80
N VAL A 120 6.31 -22.95 -1.75
CA VAL A 120 5.09 -23.13 -2.54
C VAL A 120 4.03 -23.83 -1.70
N VAL A 121 2.87 -23.18 -1.57
CA VAL A 121 1.68 -23.76 -0.95
C VAL A 121 0.90 -24.50 -2.02
N ARG A 122 0.61 -25.78 -1.76
CA ARG A 122 -0.15 -26.68 -2.63
C ARG A 122 -1.52 -27.01 -2.03
#